data_AF-A0A7J7GFM5-F1
#
_entry.id   AF-A0A7J7GFM5-F1
#
_cell.length_a   1.000
_cell.length_b   1.000
_cell.length_c   1.000
_cell.angle_alpha   90.00
_cell.angle_beta   90.00
_cell.angle_gamma   90.00
#
_symmetry.space_group_name_H-M   'P 1'
#
loop_
_entity.id
_entity.type
_entity.pdbx_description
1 polymer ?
#
loop_
_entity_poly.entity_id
_entity_poly.type
_entity_poly.pdbx_seq_one_letter_code
_entity_poly.pdbx_strand_id
1 'polypeptide(L)'
;YVIPKGCFVVPFLSAVHLDENLYEGAITFNPWRRMDPLNQEKRNWRSSPFYAPSGGGARFCPGTELARLQIALFLHYFVTTYRWTQLKEDQMSFFPSARSVNGFQIQITRRDDELKKIK
;
A
#
# COMPACT_ATOMS: atom_id res chain seq x y z
N TYR A 1 24.58 -20.56 -1.49
CA TYR A 1 24.45 -20.68 -0.02
C TYR A 1 23.70 -21.96 0.32
N VAL A 2 23.99 -22.57 1.47
CA VAL A 2 23.23 -23.73 2.01
C VAL A 2 22.57 -23.29 3.31
N ILE A 3 21.26 -23.51 3.45
CA ILE A 3 20.51 -23.19 4.67
C ILE A 3 20.28 -24.52 5.42
N PRO A 4 20.86 -24.71 6.61
CA PRO A 4 20.67 -25.93 7.38
C PRO A 4 19.21 -26.16 7.80
N LYS A 5 18.85 -27.43 8.01
CA LYS A 5 17.54 -27.79 8.58
C LYS A 5 17.38 -27.19 9.98
N GLY A 6 16.20 -26.64 10.27
CA GLY A 6 15.89 -26.01 11.55
C GLY A 6 16.10 -24.49 11.58
N CYS A 7 16.66 -23.90 10.52
CA CYS A 7 16.74 -22.44 10.38
C CYS A 7 15.36 -21.82 10.07
N PHE A 8 15.09 -20.68 10.70
CA PHE A 8 13.95 -19.82 10.34
C PHE A 8 14.39 -18.82 9.26
N VAL A 9 13.61 -18.74 8.18
CA VAL A 9 13.83 -17.77 7.11
C VAL A 9 12.70 -16.75 7.18
N VAL A 10 13.05 -15.48 7.37
CA VAL A 10 12.08 -14.37 7.43
C VAL A 10 12.24 -13.52 6.17
N PRO A 11 11.34 -13.64 5.18
CA PRO A 11 11.40 -12.82 3.98
C PRO A 11 10.95 -11.39 4.30
N PHE A 12 11.81 -10.41 4.04
CA PHE A 12 11.46 -8.99 4.18
C PHE A 12 10.94 -8.45 2.85
N LEU A 13 9.65 -8.69 2.58
CA LEU A 13 9.02 -8.36 1.28
C LEU A 13 9.11 -6.87 0.93
N SER A 14 9.10 -6.00 1.95
CA SER A 14 9.27 -4.55 1.80
C SER A 14 10.61 -4.17 1.19
N ALA A 15 11.68 -4.95 1.41
CA ALA A 15 12.98 -4.68 0.80
C ALA A 15 12.90 -4.69 -0.73
N VAL A 16 12.15 -5.63 -1.31
CA VAL A 16 11.94 -5.72 -2.76
C VAL A 16 10.99 -4.62 -3.24
N HIS A 17 9.95 -4.30 -2.45
CA HIS A 17 8.97 -3.26 -2.84
C HIS A 17 9.56 -1.85 -2.80
N LEU A 18 10.60 -1.62 -2.01
CA LEU A 18 11.27 -0.34 -1.78
C LEU A 18 12.67 -0.28 -2.43
N ASP A 19 13.05 -1.26 -3.26
CA ASP A 19 14.33 -1.25 -3.96
C ASP A 19 14.30 -0.29 -5.15
N GLU A 20 15.12 0.75 -5.09
CA GLU A 20 15.28 1.76 -6.14
C GLU A 20 15.82 1.17 -7.46
N ASN A 21 16.53 0.04 -7.41
CA ASN A 21 16.97 -0.65 -8.63
C ASN A 21 15.83 -1.38 -9.33
N LEU A 22 14.76 -1.69 -8.61
CA LEU A 22 13.55 -2.32 -9.16
C LEU A 22 12.47 -1.29 -9.49
N TYR A 23 12.38 -0.20 -8.73
CA TYR A 23 11.33 0.80 -8.86
C TYR A 23 11.92 2.21 -8.71
N GLU A 24 11.98 2.99 -9.79
CA GLU A 24 12.56 4.34 -9.76
C GLU A 24 11.79 5.33 -8.85
N GLY A 25 12.37 5.80 -7.76
CA GLY A 25 11.68 6.56 -6.72
C GLY A 25 10.78 5.66 -5.86
N ALA A 26 11.24 4.45 -5.52
CA ALA A 26 10.52 3.45 -4.75
C ALA A 26 9.96 3.99 -3.42
N ILE A 27 10.67 4.93 -2.80
CA ILE A 27 10.27 5.57 -1.54
C ILE A 27 9.23 6.70 -1.71
N THR A 28 8.93 7.09 -2.94
CA THR A 28 7.94 8.12 -3.26
C THR A 28 6.62 7.50 -3.69
N PHE A 29 5.52 7.99 -3.09
CA PHE A 29 4.18 7.56 -3.47
C PHE A 29 3.82 8.02 -4.89
N ASN A 30 3.87 7.09 -5.83
CA ASN A 30 3.46 7.31 -7.22
C ASN A 30 2.56 6.15 -7.70
N PRO A 31 1.22 6.34 -7.73
CA PRO A 31 0.29 5.32 -8.22
C PRO A 31 0.52 4.90 -9.67
N TRP A 32 1.00 5.82 -10.52
CA TRP A 32 1.19 5.60 -11.95
C TRP A 32 2.35 4.66 -12.26
N ARG A 33 3.27 4.45 -11.32
CA ARG A 33 4.37 3.49 -11.42
C ARG A 33 3.92 2.10 -11.86
N ARG A 34 2.74 1.66 -11.42
CA ARG A 34 2.19 0.33 -11.74
C ARG A 34 1.53 0.26 -13.11
N MET A 35 1.27 1.40 -13.72
CA MET A 35 0.71 1.53 -15.07
C MET A 35 1.79 1.77 -16.12
N ASP A 36 3.01 2.08 -15.69
CA ASP A 36 4.18 2.21 -16.56
C ASP A 36 4.46 0.89 -17.30
N PRO A 37 4.57 0.91 -18.65
CA PRO A 37 4.97 -0.26 -19.44
C PRO A 37 6.24 -0.95 -18.93
N LEU A 38 7.22 -0.21 -18.40
CA LEU A 38 8.47 -0.75 -17.83
C LEU A 38 8.23 -1.67 -16.62
N ASN A 39 7.07 -1.55 -15.97
CA ASN A 39 6.71 -2.33 -14.78
C ASN A 39 5.61 -3.37 -15.05
N GLN A 40 5.22 -3.59 -16.32
CA GLN A 40 4.14 -4.50 -16.68
C GLN A 40 4.39 -5.93 -16.16
N GLU A 41 5.59 -6.47 -16.34
CA GLU A 41 6.03 -7.79 -15.83
C GLU A 41 5.98 -7.87 -14.29
N LYS A 42 6.13 -6.73 -13.61
CA LYS A 42 6.11 -6.63 -12.14
C LYS A 42 4.70 -6.45 -11.57
N ARG A 43 3.68 -6.25 -12.42
CA ARG A 43 2.31 -5.90 -12.00
C ARG A 43 1.50 -7.10 -11.54
N ASN A 44 1.79 -8.30 -12.05
CA ASN A 44 1.03 -9.50 -11.72
C ASN A 44 1.38 -10.00 -10.31
N TRP A 45 0.69 -9.48 -9.31
CA TRP A 45 0.88 -9.82 -7.89
C TRP A 45 0.62 -11.30 -7.52
N ARG A 46 0.03 -12.10 -8.42
CA ARG A 46 -0.18 -13.55 -8.20
C ARG A 46 1.03 -14.39 -8.58
N SER A 47 1.83 -13.94 -9.54
CA SER A 47 2.96 -14.70 -10.09
C SER A 47 4.30 -13.98 -10.06
N SER A 48 4.30 -12.66 -9.90
CA SER A 48 5.52 -11.85 -9.93
C SER A 48 6.29 -11.96 -8.62
N PRO A 49 7.61 -12.25 -8.65
CA PRO A 49 8.44 -12.23 -7.45
C PRO A 49 8.73 -10.80 -6.96
N PHE A 50 8.48 -9.78 -7.80
CA PHE A 50 8.82 -8.38 -7.52
C PHE A 50 7.72 -7.65 -6.74
N TYR A 51 6.48 -8.15 -6.79
CA TYR A 51 5.35 -7.50 -6.14
C TYR A 51 4.44 -8.52 -5.45
N ALA A 52 4.63 -8.64 -4.14
CA ALA A 52 3.96 -9.63 -3.30
C ALA A 52 3.31 -8.96 -2.06
N PRO A 53 2.35 -8.03 -2.22
CA PRO A 53 1.71 -7.33 -1.11
C PRO A 53 0.92 -8.26 -0.17
N SER A 54 0.62 -9.47 -0.63
CA SER A 54 -0.20 -10.45 0.10
C SER A 54 0.49 -11.82 0.19
N GLY A 55 1.82 -11.81 0.13
CA GLY A 55 2.65 -13.01 0.13
C GLY A 55 2.66 -13.73 -1.22
N GLY A 56 2.97 -15.03 -1.20
CA GLY A 56 3.13 -15.87 -2.38
C GLY A 56 3.03 -17.37 -2.06
N GLY A 57 2.93 -18.20 -3.10
CA GLY A 57 2.92 -19.65 -2.98
C GLY A 57 1.71 -20.22 -2.21
N ALA A 58 1.89 -21.37 -1.57
CA ALA A 58 0.82 -22.08 -0.87
C ALA A 58 0.26 -21.34 0.37
N ARG A 59 0.93 -20.28 0.84
CA ARG A 59 0.54 -19.46 1.99
C ARG A 59 0.03 -18.07 1.60
N PHE A 60 -0.33 -17.91 0.33
CA PHE A 60 -0.94 -16.70 -0.17
C PHE A 60 -2.19 -16.31 0.62
N CYS A 61 -2.36 -15.01 0.88
CA CYS A 61 -3.50 -14.55 1.67
C CYS A 61 -4.83 -14.84 0.94
N PRO A 62 -5.75 -15.62 1.52
CA PRO A 62 -7.04 -15.93 0.90
C PRO A 62 -7.95 -14.69 0.82
N GLY A 63 -7.72 -13.69 1.67
CA GLY A 63 -8.50 -12.46 1.71
C GLY A 63 -8.11 -11.41 0.67
N THR A 64 -7.12 -11.67 -0.19
CA THR A 64 -6.55 -10.59 -1.01
C THR A 64 -7.55 -9.98 -1.99
N GLU A 65 -8.36 -10.80 -2.66
CA GLU A 65 -9.36 -10.27 -3.60
C GLU A 65 -10.46 -9.47 -2.90
N LEU A 66 -10.89 -9.96 -1.73
CA LEU A 66 -11.87 -9.24 -0.90
C LEU A 66 -11.29 -7.90 -0.42
N ALA A 67 -10.06 -7.89 0.08
CA ALA A 67 -9.38 -6.68 0.53
C ALA A 67 -9.24 -5.65 -0.61
N ARG A 68 -8.84 -6.11 -1.81
CA ARG A 68 -8.75 -5.23 -3.00
C ARG A 68 -10.09 -4.57 -3.33
N LEU A 69 -11.17 -5.34 -3.34
CA LEU A 69 -12.51 -4.81 -3.60
C LEU A 69 -12.95 -3.82 -2.52
N GLN A 70 -12.81 -4.18 -1.25
CA GLN A 70 -13.19 -3.34 -0.12
C GLN A 70 -12.42 -2.01 -0.10
N ILE A 71 -11.10 -2.06 -0.32
CA ILE A 71 -10.25 -0.87 -0.40
C ILE A 71 -10.66 0.00 -1.59
N ALA A 72 -10.90 -0.58 -2.77
CA ALA A 72 -11.32 0.17 -3.94
C ALA A 72 -12.66 0.89 -3.74
N LEU A 73 -13.66 0.21 -3.16
CA LEU A 73 -14.96 0.78 -2.83
C LEU A 73 -14.85 1.89 -1.78
N PHE A 74 -14.11 1.62 -0.70
CA PHE A 74 -13.85 2.60 0.35
C PHE A 74 -13.19 3.85 -0.23
N LEU A 75 -12.09 3.69 -0.97
CA LEU A 75 -11.37 4.81 -1.58
C LEU A 75 -12.25 5.58 -2.55
N HIS A 76 -12.98 4.89 -3.45
CA HIS A 76 -13.89 5.54 -4.38
C HIS A 76 -14.90 6.43 -3.64
N TYR A 77 -15.61 5.89 -2.65
CA TYR A 77 -16.59 6.64 -1.89
C TYR A 77 -15.96 7.78 -1.09
N PHE A 78 -14.86 7.48 -0.38
CA PHE A 78 -14.16 8.45 0.47
C PHE A 78 -13.64 9.64 -0.34
N VAL A 79 -12.92 9.40 -1.44
CA VAL A 79 -12.35 10.48 -2.24
C VAL A 79 -13.39 11.24 -3.04
N THR A 80 -14.50 10.61 -3.47
CA THR A 80 -15.54 11.30 -4.26
C THR A 80 -16.52 12.10 -3.42
N THR A 81 -16.74 11.71 -2.16
CA THR A 81 -17.73 12.34 -1.27
C THR A 81 -17.09 13.27 -0.23
N TYR A 82 -15.84 13.02 0.15
CA TYR A 82 -15.17 13.74 1.22
C TYR A 82 -13.87 14.41 0.77
N ARG A 83 -13.45 15.35 1.61
CA ARG A 83 -12.14 15.98 1.67
C ARG A 83 -11.59 15.73 3.07
N TRP A 84 -10.27 15.72 3.18
CA TRP A 84 -9.63 15.62 4.47
C TRP A 84 -8.41 16.52 4.54
N THR A 85 -8.12 16.98 5.76
CA THR A 85 -6.88 17.67 6.10
C THR A 85 -6.23 16.93 7.26
N GLN A 86 -4.90 16.85 7.21
CA GLN A 86 -4.12 16.31 8.32
C GLN A 86 -4.02 17.36 9.42
N LEU A 87 -4.36 16.99 10.65
CA LEU A 87 -4.35 17.91 11.80
C LEU A 87 -3.01 17.94 12.51
N LYS A 88 -2.26 16.84 12.49
CA LYS A 88 -0.96 16.69 13.15
C LYS A 88 -0.05 15.81 12.31
N GLU A 89 1.24 16.15 12.30
CA GLU A 89 2.27 15.26 11.75
C GLU A 89 2.32 13.96 12.57
N ASP A 90 2.66 12.87 11.89
CA ASP A 90 2.90 11.59 12.52
C ASP A 90 4.04 10.86 11.81
N GLN A 91 4.61 9.85 12.48
CA GLN A 91 5.63 8.99 11.95
C GLN A 91 5.08 7.58 11.70
N MET A 92 5.65 6.90 10.71
CA MET A 92 5.34 5.50 10.44
C MET A 92 6.35 4.59 11.15
N SER A 93 5.84 3.65 11.94
CA SER A 93 6.60 2.49 12.41
C SER A 93 6.27 1.30 11.54
N PHE A 94 7.27 0.54 11.10
CA PHE A 94 7.09 -0.61 10.22
C PHE A 94 7.21 -1.96 10.93
N PHE A 95 7.62 -1.98 12.21
CA PHE A 95 7.78 -3.19 13.00
C PHE A 95 6.77 -3.25 14.16
N PRO A 96 6.09 -4.39 14.40
CA PRO A 96 6.04 -5.60 13.55
C PRO A 96 5.13 -5.45 12.31
N SER A 97 4.37 -4.37 12.23
CA SER A 97 3.52 -4.00 11.10
C SER A 97 3.53 -2.48 10.88
N ALA A 98 3.23 -2.05 9.67
CA ALA A 98 3.13 -0.63 9.32
C ALA A 98 1.97 0.04 10.09
N ARG A 99 2.30 1.01 10.93
CA ARG A 99 1.31 1.80 11.70
C ARG A 99 1.78 3.23 11.92
N SER A 100 0.82 4.12 12.04
CA SER A 100 0.99 5.48 12.53
C SER A 100 1.35 5.43 14.03
N VAL A 101 2.39 6.12 14.48
CA VAL A 101 2.86 6.07 15.88
C VAL A 101 1.86 6.72 16.83
N ASN A 102 1.31 7.89 16.47
CA ASN A 102 0.42 8.69 17.29
C ASN A 102 -1.06 8.63 16.85
N GLY A 103 -1.34 7.87 15.78
CA GLY A 103 -2.66 7.83 15.16
C GLY A 103 -2.80 8.95 14.13
N PHE A 104 -3.12 8.60 12.89
CA PHE A 104 -3.24 9.56 11.79
C PHE A 104 -4.49 10.44 11.97
N GLN A 105 -4.33 11.57 12.65
CA GLN A 105 -5.41 12.50 12.98
C GLN A 105 -5.80 13.33 11.76
N ILE A 106 -7.03 13.13 11.29
CA ILE A 106 -7.59 13.85 10.15
C ILE A 106 -8.92 14.52 10.51
N GLN A 107 -9.16 15.68 9.91
CA GLN A 107 -10.48 16.29 9.86
C GLN A 107 -11.12 15.95 8.52
N ILE A 108 -12.36 15.47 8.55
CA ILE A 108 -13.10 15.07 7.36
C ILE A 108 -14.21 16.09 7.12
N THR A 109 -14.31 16.60 5.89
CA THR A 109 -15.40 17.47 5.43
C THR A 109 -16.09 16.83 4.24
N ARG A 110 -17.41 16.93 4.16
CA ARG A 110 -18.16 16.47 3.00
C ARG A 110 -17.99 17.51 1.88
N ARG A 111 -17.72 17.04 0.65
CA ARG A 111 -17.53 17.91 -0.51
C ARG A 111 -18.73 18.80 -0.82
N ASP A 112 -19.94 18.29 -0.62
CA ASP A 112 -21.17 19.06 -0.89
C ASP A 112 -21.33 20.27 0.04
N ASP A 113 -20.79 20.18 1.26
CA ASP A 113 -20.84 21.27 2.23
C ASP A 113 -19.82 22.37 1.89
N GLU A 114 -18.72 22.03 1.20
CA GLU A 114 -17.80 23.02 0.63
C GLU A 114 -18.39 23.73 -0.59
N LEU A 115 -19.07 23.00 -1.48
CA LEU A 115 -19.74 23.60 -2.64
C LEU A 115 -20.86 24.58 -2.24
N LYS A 116 -21.49 24.38 -1.09
CA LYS A 116 -22.49 25.30 -0.52
C LYS A 116 -21.89 26.52 0.17
N LYS A 117 -20.61 26.50 0.56
CA LYS A 117 -19.91 27.66 1.16
C LYS A 117 -19.33 28.62 0.12
N ILE A 118 -19.15 28.15 -1.12
CA ILE A 118 -18.62 28.92 -2.25
C ILE A 118 -19.76 29.63 -3.02
N LYS A 119 -21.00 29.20 -2.83
CA LYS A 119 -22.21 29.88 -3.33
C LYS A 119 -22.78 30.81 -2.28
#